data_AF-A0A7W0FFL6-F1
#
_entry.id   AF-A0A7W0FFL6-F1
#
_cell.length_a   1.000
_cell.length_b   1.000
_cell.length_c   1.000
_cell.angle_alpha   90.00
_cell.angle_beta   90.00
_cell.angle_gamma   90.00
#
_symmetry.space_group_name_H-M   'P 1'
#
loop_
_entity.id
_entity.type
_entity.pdbx_description
1 polymer ?
#
loop_
_entity_poly.entity_id
_entity_poly.type
_entity_poly.pdbx_seq_one_letter_code
_entity_poly.pdbx_strand_id
1 'polypeptide(L)'
;MNTPFFQLTLSLILAHLVGDFLLQTSSLAKMKKKSVWMMVLHSLINGAAAYLFLASWRMWLVPLIISVSHFLIDFTKSRFKKDSLWLFLADQTLHLTIILLLVVFYLLPNNVLSYWFMMQPALASTIMVILSSLILLTFAGGLF
;
A
#
# COMPACT_ATOMS: atom_id res chain seq x y z
N MET A 1 -20.26 7.30 -3.82
CA MET A 1 -19.08 6.77 -3.11
C MET A 1 -18.17 7.93 -2.73
N ASN A 2 -18.63 8.82 -1.85
CA ASN A 2 -18.06 10.18 -1.73
C ASN A 2 -17.64 10.53 -0.29
N THR A 3 -17.50 9.53 0.59
CA THR A 3 -17.03 9.80 1.95
C THR A 3 -15.51 9.95 1.95
N PRO A 4 -14.94 10.87 2.76
CA PRO A 4 -13.50 10.98 2.91
C PRO A 4 -12.86 9.65 3.31
N PHE A 5 -13.52 8.87 4.16
CA PHE A 5 -13.07 7.53 4.54
C PHE A 5 -12.84 6.62 3.33
N PHE A 6 -13.81 6.53 2.43
CA PHE A 6 -13.70 5.69 1.23
C PHE A 6 -12.57 6.17 0.33
N GLN A 7 -12.48 7.48 0.07
CA GLN A 7 -11.50 8.07 -0.84
C GLN A 7 -10.06 7.85 -0.36
N LEU A 8 -9.79 8.18 0.91
CA LEU A 8 -8.47 8.05 1.51
C LEU A 8 -8.05 6.57 1.60
N THR A 9 -8.96 5.68 2.00
CA THR A 9 -8.68 4.24 2.07
C THR A 9 -8.41 3.66 0.69
N LEU A 10 -9.20 4.02 -0.33
CA LEU A 10 -9.01 3.55 -1.69
C LEU A 10 -7.66 4.01 -2.27
N SER A 11 -7.29 5.28 -2.06
CA SER A 11 -5.98 5.80 -2.45
C SER A 11 -4.82 4.98 -1.86
N LEU A 12 -4.88 4.67 -0.57
CA LEU A 12 -3.82 3.94 0.11
C LEU A 12 -3.82 2.44 -0.19
N ILE A 13 -4.99 1.83 -0.40
CA ILE A 13 -5.08 0.45 -0.90
C ILE A 13 -4.48 0.36 -2.29
N LEU A 14 -4.81 1.27 -3.21
CA LEU A 14 -4.23 1.26 -4.54
C LEU A 14 -2.70 1.40 -4.48
N ALA A 15 -2.18 2.29 -3.64
CA ALA A 15 -0.74 2.44 -3.44
C ALA A 15 -0.08 1.14 -2.97
N HIS A 16 -0.67 0.47 -1.99
CA HIS A 16 -0.22 -0.82 -1.49
C HIS A 16 -0.22 -1.89 -2.58
N LEU A 17 -1.31 -1.97 -3.35
CA LEU A 17 -1.42 -2.94 -4.44
C LEU A 17 -0.37 -2.71 -5.53
N VAL A 18 -0.12 -1.44 -5.87
CA VAL A 18 0.92 -1.06 -6.82
C VAL A 18 2.30 -1.47 -6.30
N GLY A 19 2.61 -1.19 -5.03
CA GLY A 19 3.90 -1.56 -4.45
C GLY A 19 4.12 -3.06 -4.38
N ASP A 20 3.20 -3.80 -3.76
CA ASP A 20 3.40 -5.20 -3.39
C ASP A 20 3.07 -6.23 -4.46
N PHE A 21 2.24 -5.88 -5.45
CA PHE A 21 1.86 -6.80 -6.53
C PHE A 21 2.35 -6.37 -7.90
N LEU A 22 2.20 -5.08 -8.24
CA LEU A 22 2.60 -4.60 -9.57
C LEU A 22 4.12 -4.40 -9.68
N LEU A 23 4.73 -3.75 -8.69
CA LEU A 23 6.16 -3.40 -8.72
C LEU A 23 7.07 -4.47 -8.08
N GLN A 24 6.51 -5.35 -7.25
CA GLN A 24 7.26 -6.44 -6.63
C GLN A 24 7.37 -7.67 -7.54
N THR A 25 8.24 -7.59 -8.55
CA THR A 25 8.51 -8.73 -9.43
C THR A 25 9.13 -9.93 -8.68
N SER A 26 9.00 -11.14 -9.23
CA SER A 26 9.58 -12.37 -8.66
C SER A 26 11.10 -12.29 -8.47
N SER A 27 11.81 -11.58 -9.36
CA SER A 27 13.23 -11.30 -9.23
C SER A 27 13.54 -10.42 -8.00
N LEU A 28 12.78 -9.33 -7.83
CA LEU A 28 12.94 -8.43 -6.69
C LEU A 28 12.63 -9.13 -5.37
N ALA A 29 11.60 -9.98 -5.34
CA ALA A 29 11.27 -10.79 -4.16
C ALA A 29 12.41 -11.73 -3.74
N LYS A 30 13.09 -12.38 -4.71
CA LYS A 30 14.29 -13.20 -4.45
C LYS A 30 15.45 -12.37 -3.93
N MET A 31 15.65 -11.16 -4.45
CA MET A 31 16.69 -10.25 -3.99
C MET A 31 16.42 -9.70 -2.58
N LYS A 32 15.15 -9.43 -2.23
CA LYS A 32 14.74 -9.00 -0.88
C LYS A 32 15.13 -10.00 0.20
N LYS A 33 15.01 -11.31 -0.07
CA LYS A 33 15.45 -12.37 0.88
C LYS A 33 16.96 -12.37 1.15
N LYS A 34 17.77 -11.74 0.29
CA LYS A 34 19.24 -11.73 0.39
C LYS A 34 19.82 -10.36 0.76
N SER A 35 19.04 -9.28 0.66
CA SER A 35 19.54 -7.91 0.84
C SER A 35 18.53 -7.03 1.56
N VAL A 36 18.91 -6.57 2.76
CA VAL A 36 18.14 -5.58 3.53
C VAL A 36 17.97 -4.29 2.73
N TRP A 37 18.94 -3.92 1.88
CA TRP A 37 18.84 -2.72 1.05
C TRP A 37 17.68 -2.80 0.05
N MET A 38 17.42 -3.98 -0.51
CA MET A 38 16.29 -4.19 -1.42
C MET A 38 14.96 -4.12 -0.67
N MET A 39 14.93 -4.51 0.61
CA MET A 39 13.75 -4.33 1.46
C MET A 39 13.49 -2.86 1.76
N VAL A 40 14.55 -2.09 2.06
CA VAL A 40 14.45 -0.64 2.25
C VAL A 40 13.92 0.02 0.98
N LEU A 41 14.50 -0.29 -0.19
CA LEU A 41 14.04 0.26 -1.47
C LEU A 41 12.56 -0.06 -1.73
N HIS A 42 12.14 -1.32 -1.52
CA HIS A 42 10.75 -1.74 -1.65
C HIS A 42 9.81 -0.95 -0.73
N SER A 43 10.22 -0.77 0.53
CA SER A 43 9.43 -0.01 1.50
C SER A 43 9.30 1.47 1.13
N LEU A 44 10.36 2.07 0.58
CA LEU A 44 10.35 3.46 0.10
C LEU A 44 9.46 3.61 -1.14
N ILE A 45 9.41 2.62 -2.03
CA ILE A 45 8.49 2.60 -3.18
C ILE A 45 7.04 2.61 -2.68
N ASN A 46 6.71 1.81 -1.66
CA ASN A 46 5.39 1.81 -1.04
C ASN A 46 5.03 3.16 -0.41
N GLY A 47 5.96 3.78 0.32
CA GLY A 47 5.76 5.13 0.86
C GLY A 47 5.55 6.18 -0.24
N ALA A 48 6.37 6.16 -1.29
CA ALA A 48 6.25 7.07 -2.42
C ALA A 48 4.92 6.90 -3.17
N ALA A 49 4.50 5.65 -3.41
CA ALA A 49 3.20 5.33 -4.01
C ALA A 49 2.06 5.86 -3.12
N ALA A 50 2.15 5.68 -1.81
CA ALA A 50 1.14 6.18 -0.88
C ALA A 50 1.04 7.70 -0.92
N TYR A 51 2.17 8.40 -0.97
CA TYR A 51 2.18 9.86 -1.12
C TYR A 51 1.51 10.27 -2.43
N LEU A 52 1.88 9.61 -3.54
CA LEU A 52 1.35 9.87 -4.88
C LEU A 52 -0.17 9.70 -4.99
N PHE A 53 -0.68 8.54 -4.56
CA PHE A 53 -2.10 8.23 -4.69
C PHE A 53 -2.97 8.90 -3.63
N LEU A 54 -2.43 9.20 -2.45
CA LEU A 54 -3.11 10.06 -1.48
C LEU A 54 -3.22 11.50 -2.00
N ALA A 55 -2.17 12.00 -2.67
CA ALA A 55 -2.07 13.37 -3.19
C ALA A 55 -2.50 14.45 -2.19
N SER A 56 -1.98 14.33 -0.97
CA SER A 56 -2.10 15.33 0.08
C SER A 56 -0.73 15.61 0.67
N TRP A 57 0.00 16.53 0.04
CA TRP A 57 1.43 16.78 0.28
C TRP A 57 1.75 17.43 1.62
N ARG A 58 0.73 17.87 2.37
CA ARG A 58 0.92 18.29 3.77
C ARG A 58 1.13 17.08 4.69
N MET A 59 0.68 15.90 4.28
CA MET A 59 0.70 14.68 5.09
C MET A 59 2.01 13.89 4.92
N TRP A 60 3.17 14.53 5.09
CA TRP A 60 4.49 13.91 4.91
C TRP A 60 4.77 12.74 5.88
N LEU A 61 4.06 12.68 7.01
CA LEU A 61 4.12 11.53 7.93
C LEU A 61 3.54 10.25 7.31
N VAL A 62 2.65 10.34 6.32
CA VAL A 62 2.06 9.18 5.64
C VAL A 62 3.11 8.32 4.94
N PRO A 63 3.90 8.85 3.98
CA PRO A 63 4.94 8.06 3.32
C PRO A 63 5.97 7.52 4.31
N LEU A 64 6.29 8.28 5.37
CA LEU A 64 7.23 7.83 6.41
C LEU A 64 6.67 6.63 7.18
N ILE A 65 5.45 6.74 7.72
CA ILE A 65 4.81 5.66 8.50
C ILE A 65 4.65 4.42 7.63
N ILE A 66 4.16 4.57 6.39
CA ILE A 66 3.98 3.44 5.47
C ILE A 66 5.32 2.80 5.14
N SER A 67 6.37 3.56 4.82
CA SER A 67 7.69 2.99 4.53
C SER A 67 8.23 2.21 5.74
N VAL A 68 8.19 2.80 6.94
CA VAL A 68 8.73 2.18 8.14
C VAL A 68 7.94 0.93 8.51
N SER A 69 6.60 1.00 8.54
CA SER A 69 5.77 -0.16 8.87
C SER A 69 5.94 -1.28 7.85
N HIS A 70 6.01 -0.92 6.56
CA HIS A 70 6.16 -1.90 5.48
C HIS A 70 7.48 -2.65 5.61
N PHE A 71 8.58 -1.93 5.83
CA PHE A 71 9.89 -2.52 6.10
C PHE A 71 9.86 -3.45 7.32
N LEU A 72 9.27 -3.03 8.45
CA LEU A 72 9.23 -3.83 9.68
C LEU A 72 8.43 -5.12 9.51
N ILE A 73 7.28 -5.05 8.82
CA ILE A 73 6.44 -6.22 8.54
C ILE A 73 7.19 -7.19 7.62
N ASP A 74 7.72 -6.72 6.49
CA ASP A 74 8.48 -7.54 5.54
C ASP A 74 9.73 -8.15 6.17
N PHE A 75 10.43 -7.38 7.01
CA PHE A 75 11.61 -7.83 7.74
C PHE A 75 11.26 -8.95 8.71
N THR A 76 10.17 -8.79 9.46
CA THR A 76 9.67 -9.82 10.38
C THR A 76 9.28 -11.08 9.61
N LYS A 77 8.54 -10.94 8.51
CA LYS A 77 8.17 -12.04 7.60
C LYS A 77 9.40 -12.78 7.07
N SER A 78 10.48 -12.07 6.72
CA SER A 78 11.71 -12.67 6.20
C SER A 78 12.41 -13.63 7.18
N ARG A 79 12.10 -13.54 8.47
CA ARG A 79 12.68 -14.41 9.50
C ARG A 79 12.02 -15.80 9.56
N PHE A 80 10.87 -15.98 8.93
CA PHE A 80 10.21 -17.27 8.84
C PHE A 80 10.83 -18.10 7.71
N LYS A 81 11.20 -19.35 8.02
CA LYS A 81 11.92 -20.24 7.08
C LYS A 81 11.05 -20.86 5.99
N LYS A 82 9.73 -20.87 6.16
CA LYS A 82 8.78 -21.50 5.23
C LYS A 82 7.80 -20.44 4.75
N ASP A 83 7.66 -20.34 3.44
CA ASP A 83 6.56 -19.58 2.86
C ASP A 83 5.27 -20.42 3.03
N SER A 84 4.17 -19.78 3.41
CA SER A 84 2.86 -20.42 3.50
C SER A 84 1.76 -19.41 3.17
N LEU A 85 0.61 -19.91 2.69
CA LEU A 85 -0.55 -19.06 2.42
C LEU A 85 -0.95 -18.26 3.67
N TRP A 86 -0.90 -18.88 4.85
CA TRP A 86 -1.22 -18.21 6.11
C TRP A 86 -0.26 -17.06 6.45
N LEU A 87 1.04 -17.24 6.22
CA LEU A 87 2.03 -16.16 6.41
C LEU A 87 1.82 -15.04 5.39
N PHE A 88 1.47 -15.36 4.14
CA PHE A 88 1.11 -14.36 3.15
C PHE A 88 -0.16 -13.58 3.55
N LEU A 89 -1.23 -14.26 3.97
CA LEU A 89 -2.46 -13.62 4.41
C LEU A 89 -2.25 -12.75 5.65
N ALA A 90 -1.47 -13.23 6.63
CA ALA A 90 -1.11 -12.46 7.81
C ALA A 90 -0.34 -11.19 7.46
N ASP A 91 0.64 -11.30 6.55
CA ASP A 91 1.42 -10.18 6.02
C ASP A 91 0.54 -9.12 5.34
N GLN A 92 -0.30 -9.51 4.38
CA GLN A 92 -1.23 -8.57 3.73
C GLN A 92 -2.20 -7.94 4.75
N THR A 93 -2.68 -8.70 5.72
CA THR A 93 -3.59 -8.21 6.76
C THR A 93 -2.93 -7.15 7.65
N LEU A 94 -1.65 -7.36 8.01
CA LEU A 94 -0.90 -6.38 8.80
C LEU A 94 -0.73 -5.06 8.04
N HIS A 95 -0.34 -5.12 6.76
CA HIS A 95 -0.22 -3.90 5.94
C HIS A 95 -1.55 -3.15 5.80
N LEU A 96 -2.65 -3.87 5.54
CA LEU A 96 -4.00 -3.27 5.47
C LEU A 96 -4.44 -2.69 6.81
N THR A 97 -4.05 -3.32 7.93
CA THR A 97 -4.33 -2.80 9.28
C THR A 97 -3.63 -1.47 9.49
N ILE A 98 -2.35 -1.34 9.10
CA ILE A 98 -1.64 -0.05 9.19
C ILE A 98 -2.34 1.03 8.37
N ILE A 99 -2.77 0.71 7.15
CA ILE A 99 -3.53 1.65 6.31
C ILE A 99 -4.80 2.10 7.02
N LEU A 100 -5.60 1.16 7.54
CA LEU A 100 -6.84 1.48 8.22
C LEU A 100 -6.61 2.35 9.47
N LEU A 101 -5.62 2.01 10.30
CA LEU A 101 -5.27 2.77 11.48
C LEU A 101 -4.82 4.19 11.11
N LEU A 102 -4.00 4.33 10.07
CA LEU A 102 -3.55 5.62 9.57
C LEU A 102 -4.74 6.47 9.06
N VAL A 103 -5.69 5.87 8.34
CA VAL A 103 -6.90 6.58 7.89
C VAL A 103 -7.74 7.04 9.08
N VAL A 104 -8.06 6.14 10.00
CA VAL A 104 -9.01 6.38 11.10
C VAL A 104 -8.44 7.32 12.16
N PHE A 105 -7.19 7.13 12.57
CA PHE A 105 -6.60 7.86 13.70
C PHE A 105 -5.78 9.07 13.30
N TYR A 106 -5.41 9.20 12.02
CA TYR A 106 -4.58 10.32 11.57
C TYR A 106 -5.23 11.13 10.44
N LEU A 107 -5.67 10.51 9.34
CA LEU A 107 -6.16 11.28 8.19
C LEU A 107 -7.57 11.86 8.39
N LEU A 108 -8.51 11.08 8.92
CA LEU A 108 -9.87 11.56 9.18
C LEU A 108 -9.91 12.68 10.23
N PRO A 109 -9.25 12.58 11.40
CA PRO A 109 -9.25 13.65 12.40
C PRO A 109 -8.61 14.95 11.88
N ASN A 110 -7.67 14.85 10.95
CA ASN A 110 -7.04 16.02 10.30
C ASN A 110 -7.84 16.56 9.10
N ASN A 111 -9.05 16.05 8.84
CA ASN A 111 -9.91 16.46 7.72
C ASN A 111 -9.19 16.45 6.36
N VAL A 112 -8.33 15.44 6.14
CA VAL A 112 -7.53 15.36 4.92
C VAL A 112 -8.42 15.15 3.70
N LEU A 113 -8.17 15.96 2.66
CA LEU A 113 -8.74 15.78 1.34
C LEU A 113 -7.62 15.39 0.36
N SER A 114 -7.94 14.45 -0.52
CA SER A 114 -7.06 14.04 -1.61
C SER A 114 -7.30 14.93 -2.83
N TYR A 115 -6.22 15.46 -3.41
CA TYR A 115 -6.30 16.35 -4.58
C TYR A 115 -7.03 15.70 -5.77
N TRP A 116 -6.82 14.39 -6.01
CA TRP A 116 -7.52 13.65 -7.07
C TRP A 116 -9.04 13.73 -6.94
N PHE A 117 -9.53 13.58 -5.71
CA PHE A 117 -10.95 13.60 -5.41
C PHE A 117 -11.53 15.02 -5.29
N MET A 118 -10.69 16.03 -5.01
CA MET A 118 -11.11 17.43 -5.07
C MET A 118 -11.36 17.88 -6.51
N MET A 119 -10.51 17.45 -7.44
CA MET A 119 -10.58 17.88 -8.84
C MET A 119 -11.67 17.14 -9.62
N GLN A 120 -11.72 15.81 -9.54
CA GLN A 120 -12.65 14.98 -10.31
C GLN A 120 -13.06 13.72 -9.52
N PRO A 121 -13.94 13.84 -8.51
CA PRO A 121 -14.21 12.75 -7.56
C PRO A 121 -14.70 11.45 -8.22
N ALA A 122 -15.64 11.54 -9.16
CA ALA A 122 -16.20 10.36 -9.83
C ALA A 122 -15.19 9.64 -10.73
N LEU A 123 -14.38 10.41 -11.47
CA LEU A 123 -13.33 9.85 -12.32
C LEU A 123 -12.23 9.20 -11.49
N ALA A 124 -11.77 9.89 -10.43
CA ALA A 124 -10.77 9.38 -9.49
C ALA A 124 -11.22 8.07 -8.84
N SER A 125 -12.45 8.00 -8.30
CA SER A 125 -12.98 6.75 -7.73
C SER A 125 -13.02 5.62 -8.76
N THR A 126 -13.47 5.92 -9.99
CA THR A 126 -13.65 4.90 -11.03
C THR A 126 -12.30 4.33 -11.46
N ILE A 127 -11.33 5.19 -11.75
CA ILE A 127 -9.97 4.78 -12.14
C ILE A 127 -9.32 3.97 -11.01
N MET A 128 -9.36 4.46 -9.77
CA MET A 128 -8.70 3.78 -8.66
C MET A 128 -9.33 2.42 -8.34
N VAL A 129 -10.66 2.28 -8.44
CA VAL A 129 -11.34 0.98 -8.30
C VAL A 129 -10.95 0.04 -9.43
N ILE A 130 -10.97 0.49 -10.69
CA ILE A 130 -10.58 -0.33 -11.85
C ILE A 130 -9.13 -0.79 -11.72
N LEU A 131 -8.19 0.10 -11.39
CA LEU A 131 -6.78 -0.25 -11.22
C LEU A 131 -6.58 -1.25 -10.08
N SER A 132 -7.21 -1.02 -8.92
CA SER A 132 -7.13 -1.93 -7.78
C SER A 132 -7.68 -3.32 -8.15
N SER A 133 -8.79 -3.35 -8.87
CA SER A 133 -9.43 -4.60 -9.30
C SER A 133 -8.57 -5.33 -10.32
N LEU A 134 -8.01 -4.62 -11.30
CA LEU A 134 -7.10 -5.19 -12.30
C LEU A 134 -5.88 -5.81 -11.62
N ILE A 135 -5.23 -5.08 -10.71
CA ILE A 135 -4.04 -5.57 -10.00
C ILE A 135 -4.37 -6.83 -9.17
N LEU A 136 -5.50 -6.81 -8.45
CA LEU A 136 -5.93 -7.96 -7.66
C LEU A 136 -6.23 -9.18 -8.53
N LEU A 137 -6.89 -9.01 -9.68
CA LEU A 137 -7.29 -10.12 -10.54
C LEU A 137 -6.13 -10.72 -11.34
N THR A 138 -5.13 -9.92 -11.74
CA THR A 138 -4.02 -10.41 -12.57
C THR A 138 -2.76 -10.74 -11.78
N PHE A 139 -2.36 -9.89 -10.84
CA PHE A 139 -1.09 -10.04 -10.12
C PHE A 139 -1.25 -10.70 -8.76
N ALA A 140 -2.33 -10.41 -8.02
CA ALA A 140 -2.58 -11.06 -6.73
C ALA A 140 -3.28 -12.42 -6.88
N GLY A 141 -4.17 -12.57 -7.86
CA GLY A 141 -4.88 -13.82 -8.15
C GLY A 141 -4.00 -14.90 -8.80
N GLY A 142 -2.91 -14.49 -9.45
CA GLY A 142 -1.92 -15.38 -10.05
C GLY A 142 -0.86 -15.85 -9.06
N LEU A 143 -1.26 -16.40 -7.90
CA LEU A 143 -0.35 -17.05 -6.94
C LEU A 143 0.34 -18.27 -7.58
N PHE A 144 1.37 -18.04 -8.41
CA PHE A 144 2.28 -19.04 -8.97
C PHE A 144 3.71 -18.48 -9.09
#